data_AF-A0A4D4MDN8-F1
#
_entry.id   AF-A0A4D4MDN8-F1
#
_cell.length_a   1.000
_cell.length_b   1.000
_cell.length_c   1.000
_cell.angle_alpha   90.00
_cell.angle_beta   90.00
_cell.angle_gamma   90.00
#
_symmetry.space_group_name_H-M   'P 1'
#
loop_
_entity.id
_entity.type
_entity.pdbx_description
1 polymer ?
#
loop_
_entity_poly.entity_id
_entity_poly.type
_entity_poly.pdbx_seq_one_letter_code
_entity_poly.pdbx_strand_id
1 'polypeptide(L)'
;MRQADPKPYWNTNVARHPGILRAVPKTGTASATAAQPLLDYINRRYPLTQTTPLDANRFRANAVPEAEPGDIIAYDWQNDGEVDHLSLVVDIADGQYPEIAEWGVVDWNPLGVINRNATTPYAKRGWTYSEKNHNWLQSVEETRNVSAKLIHIDTRNVTTF
;
A
#
# COMPACT_ATOMS: atom_id res chain seq x y z
N MET A 1 29.41 -12.14 27.66
CA MET A 1 28.67 -10.86 27.59
C MET A 1 28.07 -10.75 26.20
N ARG A 2 26.75 -10.86 26.03
CA ARG A 2 26.08 -10.64 24.74
C ARG A 2 25.79 -9.15 24.60
N GLN A 3 26.22 -8.56 23.49
CA GLN A 3 25.93 -7.19 23.11
C GLN A 3 24.41 -7.06 22.87
N ALA A 4 23.78 -6.03 23.43
CA ALA A 4 22.35 -5.80 23.21
C ALA A 4 22.12 -5.38 21.75
N ASP A 5 21.18 -6.04 21.07
CA ASP A 5 20.81 -5.68 19.70
C ASP A 5 20.33 -4.21 19.66
N PRO A 6 20.84 -3.39 18.71
CA PRO A 6 20.39 -2.03 18.57
C PRO A 6 18.90 -2.02 18.19
N LYS A 7 18.09 -1.31 18.99
CA LYS A 7 16.65 -1.15 18.75
C LYS A 7 16.42 -0.61 17.33
N PRO A 8 15.42 -1.11 16.60
CA PRO A 8 15.15 -0.65 15.23
C PRO A 8 14.81 0.83 15.23
N TYR A 9 15.63 1.62 14.51
CA TYR A 9 15.55 3.08 14.42
C TYR A 9 14.22 3.61 13.84
N TRP A 10 13.44 2.73 13.21
CA TRP A 10 12.23 3.06 12.49
C TRP A 10 11.05 3.47 13.38
N ASN A 11 11.03 3.14 14.68
CA ASN A 11 9.88 3.43 15.54
C ASN A 11 9.98 4.75 16.34
N THR A 12 11.17 5.36 16.45
CA THR A 12 11.36 6.47 17.41
C THR A 12 11.06 7.85 16.86
N ASN A 13 11.09 8.06 15.54
CA ASN A 13 10.86 9.38 14.95
C ASN A 13 9.36 9.67 14.73
N VAL A 14 8.57 8.68 14.34
CA VAL A 14 7.11 8.84 14.15
C VAL A 14 6.40 9.11 15.48
N ALA A 15 6.89 8.53 16.59
CA ALA A 15 6.35 8.74 17.93
C ALA A 15 6.72 10.09 18.57
N ARG A 16 7.70 10.84 18.03
CA ARG A 16 8.23 12.09 18.64
C ARG A 16 7.65 13.37 18.07
N HIS A 17 6.80 13.29 17.05
CA HIS A 17 6.16 14.46 16.46
C HIS A 17 4.63 14.36 16.57
N PRO A 18 4.06 14.66 17.75
CA PRO A 18 2.61 14.62 17.96
C PRO A 18 1.80 15.59 17.08
N GLY A 19 2.46 16.47 16.32
CA GLY A 19 1.83 17.37 15.34
C GLY A 19 1.88 16.91 13.87
N ILE A 20 2.54 15.79 13.54
CA ILE A 20 2.63 15.29 12.14
C ILE A 20 1.42 14.42 11.77
N LEU A 21 0.80 13.75 12.74
CA LEU A 21 -0.43 13.00 12.51
C LEU A 21 -1.62 13.95 12.64
N ARG A 22 -1.97 14.63 11.54
CA ARG A 22 -3.31 15.20 11.42
C ARG A 22 -4.32 14.05 11.51
N ALA A 23 -5.17 14.07 12.53
CA ALA A 23 -6.36 13.22 12.56
C ALA A 23 -7.24 13.61 11.36
N VAL A 24 -7.23 12.79 10.32
CA VAL A 24 -8.07 13.00 9.13
C VAL A 24 -9.45 12.38 9.41
N PRO A 25 -10.56 13.06 9.12
CA PRO A 25 -11.91 12.56 9.42
C PRO A 25 -12.38 11.38 8.54
N LYS A 26 -11.55 10.91 7.59
CA LYS A 26 -11.88 9.78 6.72
C LYS A 26 -11.80 8.48 7.54
N THR A 27 -12.84 7.65 7.49
CA THR A 27 -12.81 6.29 8.04
C THR A 27 -11.70 5.48 7.36
N GLY A 28 -10.65 5.14 8.10
CA GLY A 28 -9.49 4.39 7.61
C GLY A 28 -8.45 4.20 8.72
N THR A 29 -7.39 3.45 8.46
CA THR A 29 -6.28 3.35 9.43
C THR A 29 -5.41 4.60 9.33
N ALA A 30 -4.69 4.97 10.40
CA ALA A 30 -3.70 6.05 10.32
C ALA A 30 -2.61 5.79 9.25
N SER A 31 -2.41 4.53 8.87
CA SER A 31 -1.54 4.14 7.75
C SER A 31 -2.13 4.52 6.39
N ALA A 32 -3.44 4.34 6.19
CA ALA A 32 -4.13 4.78 4.97
C ALA A 32 -3.97 6.30 4.75
N THR A 33 -4.06 7.10 5.83
CA THR A 33 -3.87 8.56 5.74
C THR A 33 -2.45 8.99 5.39
N ALA A 34 -1.45 8.10 5.47
CA ALA A 34 -0.07 8.39 5.11
C ALA A 34 0.29 7.98 3.66
N ALA A 35 -0.64 7.34 2.94
CA ALA A 35 -0.42 6.82 1.61
C ALA A 35 -0.06 7.92 0.60
N GLN A 36 -0.95 8.93 0.42
CA GLN A 36 -0.68 10.05 -0.49
C GLN A 36 0.60 10.83 -0.11
N PRO A 37 0.83 11.25 1.15
CA PRO A 37 2.09 11.91 1.52
C PRO A 37 3.36 11.09 1.25
N LEU A 38 3.32 9.75 1.41
CA LEU A 38 4.46 8.90 1.07
C LEU A 38 4.68 8.89 -0.45
N LEU A 39 3.61 8.74 -1.23
CA LEU A 39 3.71 8.75 -2.69
C LEU A 39 4.28 10.08 -3.20
N ASP A 40 3.82 11.22 -2.65
CA ASP A 40 4.34 12.55 -2.97
C ASP A 40 5.83 12.65 -2.64
N TYR A 41 6.25 12.11 -1.49
CA TYR A 41 7.65 12.05 -1.12
C TYR A 41 8.48 11.24 -2.13
N ILE A 42 8.01 10.05 -2.50
CA ILE A 42 8.68 9.17 -3.47
C ILE A 42 8.85 9.90 -4.81
N ASN A 43 7.76 10.45 -5.36
CA ASN A 43 7.79 11.14 -6.65
C ASN A 43 8.74 12.36 -6.64
N ARG A 44 8.78 13.11 -5.53
CA ARG A 44 9.72 14.24 -5.38
C ARG A 44 11.16 13.78 -5.21
N ARG A 45 11.39 12.67 -4.48
CA ARG A 45 12.71 12.15 -4.13
C ARG A 45 13.38 11.43 -5.31
N TYR A 46 12.57 10.73 -6.09
CA TYR A 46 12.94 9.86 -7.20
C TYR A 46 12.20 10.33 -8.46
N PRO A 47 12.65 11.41 -9.12
CA PRO A 47 11.91 12.06 -10.20
C PRO A 47 11.78 11.21 -11.47
N LEU A 48 12.55 10.12 -11.58
CA LEU A 48 12.44 9.13 -12.66
C LEU A 48 11.39 8.04 -12.36
N THR A 49 10.71 8.10 -11.22
CA THR A 49 9.62 7.19 -10.87
C THR A 49 8.56 7.20 -11.96
N GLN A 50 8.23 6.01 -12.48
CA GLN A 50 7.20 5.85 -13.49
C GLN A 50 5.87 5.50 -12.81
N THR A 51 4.78 6.09 -13.31
CA THR A 51 3.43 5.80 -12.86
C THR A 51 2.63 5.26 -14.03
N THR A 52 2.15 4.04 -13.91
CA THR A 52 1.35 3.37 -14.93
C THR A 52 -0.07 3.16 -14.39
N PRO A 53 -1.10 3.75 -15.01
CA PRO A 53 -2.48 3.50 -14.63
C PRO A 53 -2.86 2.02 -14.79
N LEU A 54 -3.52 1.46 -13.78
CA LEU A 54 -4.16 0.16 -13.81
C LEU A 54 -5.67 0.38 -13.93
N ASP A 55 -6.10 0.78 -15.13
CA ASP A 55 -7.50 1.10 -15.44
C ASP A 55 -8.47 -0.06 -15.18
N ALA A 56 -9.78 0.18 -15.33
CA ALA A 56 -10.80 -0.84 -15.07
C ALA A 56 -10.64 -2.15 -15.85
N ASN A 57 -10.01 -2.15 -17.04
CA ASN A 57 -9.74 -3.38 -17.78
C ASN A 57 -8.56 -4.12 -17.17
N ARG A 58 -7.47 -3.40 -16.87
CA ARG A 58 -6.28 -3.97 -16.24
C ARG A 58 -6.56 -4.48 -14.83
N PHE A 59 -7.33 -3.73 -14.07
CA PHE A 59 -7.83 -4.12 -12.75
C PHE A 59 -8.62 -5.42 -12.85
N ARG A 60 -9.52 -5.58 -13.84
CA ARG A 60 -10.26 -6.84 -14.05
C ARG A 60 -9.40 -7.99 -14.55
N ALA A 61 -8.42 -7.70 -15.40
CA ALA A 61 -7.55 -8.72 -15.99
C ALA A 61 -6.60 -9.34 -14.96
N ASN A 62 -6.33 -8.65 -13.85
CA ASN A 62 -5.41 -9.06 -12.78
C ASN A 62 -3.94 -9.19 -13.21
N ALA A 63 -3.64 -9.43 -14.48
CA ALA A 63 -2.29 -9.46 -15.01
C ALA A 63 -1.71 -8.04 -15.14
N VAL A 64 -0.47 -7.87 -14.69
CA VAL A 64 0.33 -6.64 -14.82
C VAL A 64 1.74 -7.05 -15.30
N PRO A 65 1.93 -7.29 -16.61
CA PRO A 65 3.18 -7.85 -17.16
C PRO A 65 4.43 -7.03 -16.91
N GLU A 66 4.29 -5.74 -16.65
CA GLU A 66 5.39 -4.82 -16.36
C GLU A 66 5.69 -4.66 -14.86
N ALA A 67 4.93 -5.32 -13.96
CA ALA A 67 5.19 -5.23 -12.53
C ALA A 67 6.42 -6.05 -12.13
N GLU A 68 7.22 -5.49 -11.23
CA GLU A 68 8.40 -6.14 -10.68
C GLU A 68 8.35 -6.13 -9.14
N PRO A 69 8.94 -7.13 -8.45
CA PRO A 69 9.13 -7.07 -7.01
C PRO A 69 9.87 -5.79 -6.60
N GLY A 70 9.29 -5.04 -5.67
CA GLY A 70 9.77 -3.70 -5.27
C GLY A 70 8.90 -2.55 -5.76
N ASP A 71 8.06 -2.77 -6.77
CA ASP A 71 7.07 -1.78 -7.21
C ASP A 71 6.00 -1.55 -6.15
N ILE A 72 5.34 -0.40 -6.22
CA ILE A 72 4.20 -0.08 -5.36
C ILE A 72 2.92 -0.05 -6.20
N ILE A 73 1.88 -0.72 -5.72
CA ILE A 73 0.51 -0.52 -6.22
C ILE A 73 -0.18 0.46 -5.29
N ALA A 74 -0.61 1.58 -5.83
CA ALA A 74 -1.30 2.64 -5.11
C ALA A 74 -2.78 2.66 -5.50
N TYR A 75 -3.66 2.58 -4.50
CA TYR A 75 -5.11 2.52 -4.66
C TYR A 75 -5.74 3.84 -4.24
N ASP A 76 -6.66 4.31 -5.06
CA ASP A 76 -7.62 5.36 -4.76
C ASP A 76 -8.98 4.67 -4.60
N TRP A 77 -9.44 4.55 -3.35
CA TRP A 77 -10.62 3.74 -3.05
C TRP A 77 -11.92 4.45 -3.45
N GLN A 78 -11.91 5.79 -3.44
CA GLN A 78 -13.07 6.62 -3.73
C GLN A 78 -13.10 7.14 -5.17
N ASN A 79 -12.03 6.93 -5.94
CA ASN A 79 -11.78 7.55 -7.23
C ASN A 79 -11.79 9.09 -7.17
N ASP A 80 -11.32 9.67 -6.05
CA ASP A 80 -11.30 11.11 -5.82
C ASP A 80 -9.97 11.78 -6.23
N GLY A 81 -9.01 10.99 -6.70
CA GLY A 81 -7.68 11.39 -7.12
C GLY A 81 -6.63 11.29 -6.00
N GLU A 82 -7.04 11.06 -4.75
CA GLU A 82 -6.12 10.82 -3.63
C GLU A 82 -5.83 9.33 -3.49
N VAL A 83 -4.58 9.00 -3.16
CA VAL A 83 -4.20 7.63 -2.81
C VAL A 83 -4.46 7.39 -1.34
N ASP A 84 -5.31 6.43 -1.08
CA ASP A 84 -5.74 6.04 0.27
C ASP A 84 -5.00 4.80 0.77
N HIS A 85 -4.40 4.01 -0.12
CA HIS A 85 -3.79 2.74 0.25
C HIS A 85 -2.62 2.38 -0.66
N LEU A 86 -1.61 1.71 -0.09
CA LEU A 86 -0.41 1.29 -0.81
C LEU A 86 -0.10 -0.17 -0.52
N SER A 87 0.44 -0.83 -1.53
CA SER A 87 0.89 -2.21 -1.46
C SER A 87 2.23 -2.35 -2.14
N LEU A 88 3.14 -3.11 -1.55
CA LEU A 88 4.41 -3.45 -2.17
C LEU A 88 4.24 -4.74 -2.97
N VAL A 89 4.65 -4.76 -4.23
CA VAL A 89 4.80 -5.99 -5.00
C VAL A 89 5.98 -6.76 -4.42
N VAL A 90 5.73 -7.98 -3.97
CA VAL A 90 6.74 -8.84 -3.34
C VAL A 90 7.11 -10.05 -4.19
N ASP A 91 6.24 -10.42 -5.13
CA ASP A 91 6.44 -11.56 -6.02
C ASP A 91 5.54 -11.42 -7.27
N ILE A 92 5.84 -12.20 -8.31
CA ILE A 92 5.02 -12.29 -9.53
C ILE A 92 4.66 -13.76 -9.76
N ALA A 93 3.38 -14.09 -9.59
CA ALA A 93 2.87 -15.44 -9.85
C ALA A 93 2.64 -15.69 -11.35
N ASP A 94 2.43 -16.96 -11.70
CA ASP A 94 2.13 -17.40 -13.07
C ASP A 94 0.99 -16.58 -13.70
N GLY A 95 1.13 -16.28 -14.99
CA GLY A 95 0.18 -15.41 -15.70
C GLY A 95 0.42 -13.91 -15.48
N GLN A 96 1.59 -13.53 -14.98
CA GLN A 96 1.98 -12.13 -14.72
C GLN A 96 1.11 -11.49 -13.65
N TYR A 97 0.86 -12.23 -12.57
CA TYR A 97 -0.03 -11.82 -11.50
C TYR A 97 0.75 -11.27 -10.30
N PRO A 98 0.72 -9.95 -10.04
CA PRO A 98 1.41 -9.39 -8.89
C PRO A 98 0.84 -9.92 -7.58
N GLU A 99 1.74 -10.42 -6.75
CA GLU A 99 1.47 -10.70 -5.36
C GLU A 99 2.09 -9.62 -4.48
N ILE A 100 1.32 -9.19 -3.50
CA ILE A 100 1.59 -7.99 -2.73
C ILE A 100 1.64 -8.25 -1.23
N ALA A 101 2.35 -7.35 -0.56
CA ALA A 101 2.23 -7.09 0.87
C ALA A 101 1.60 -5.71 1.06
N GLU A 102 0.43 -5.66 1.70
CA GLU A 102 -0.32 -4.43 1.88
C GLU A 102 0.10 -3.65 3.13
N TRP A 103 0.17 -2.33 3.00
CA TRP A 103 0.41 -1.46 4.14
C TRP A 103 -0.88 -1.23 4.93
N GLY A 104 -0.84 -1.43 6.25
CA GLY A 104 -1.90 -0.96 7.14
C GLY A 104 -3.12 -1.88 7.19
N VAL A 105 -2.96 -3.10 6.65
CA VAL A 105 -3.95 -4.16 6.82
C VAL A 105 -3.92 -4.63 8.26
N VAL A 106 -5.10 -4.94 8.79
CA VAL A 106 -5.29 -5.50 10.11
C VAL A 106 -6.10 -6.77 9.94
N ASP A 107 -5.94 -7.72 10.86
CA ASP A 107 -6.86 -8.85 10.95
C ASP A 107 -8.25 -8.30 11.32
N TRP A 108 -9.14 -8.29 10.32
CA TRP A 108 -10.51 -7.81 10.50
C TRP A 108 -11.31 -8.91 11.18
N ASN A 109 -11.77 -8.65 12.41
CA ASN A 109 -12.70 -9.60 13.02
C ASN A 109 -14.03 -9.64 12.21
N PRO A 110 -14.84 -10.70 12.36
CA PRO A 110 -16.09 -10.85 11.60
C PRO A 110 -17.13 -9.73 11.82
N LEU A 111 -16.91 -8.86 12.83
CA LEU A 111 -17.77 -7.72 13.15
C LEU A 111 -17.22 -6.40 12.59
N GLY A 112 -16.12 -6.42 11.83
CA GLY A 112 -15.49 -5.23 11.27
C GLY A 112 -14.81 -4.32 12.31
N VAL A 113 -14.56 -4.83 13.52
CA VAL A 113 -13.92 -4.06 14.61
C VAL A 113 -12.43 -4.36 14.64
N ILE A 114 -11.61 -3.32 14.50
CA ILE A 114 -10.16 -3.41 14.62
C ILE A 114 -9.78 -3.69 16.07
N ASN A 115 -9.17 -4.85 16.33
CA ASN A 115 -8.57 -5.13 17.62
C ASN A 115 -7.34 -4.23 17.83
N ARG A 116 -7.24 -3.51 18.96
CA ARG A 116 -6.06 -2.67 19.26
C ARG A 116 -4.76 -3.48 19.39
N ASN A 117 -4.88 -4.79 19.60
CA ASN A 117 -3.77 -5.75 19.61
C ASN A 117 -3.75 -6.62 18.35
N ALA A 118 -4.43 -6.22 17.27
CA ALA A 118 -4.38 -6.95 16.01
C ALA A 118 -2.93 -7.02 15.53
N THR A 119 -2.38 -8.22 15.49
CA THR A 119 -1.20 -8.50 14.69
C THR A 119 -1.65 -8.53 13.24
N THR A 120 -0.97 -7.82 12.36
CA THR A 120 -1.16 -7.99 10.91
C THR A 120 -0.34 -9.21 10.49
N PRO A 121 -0.93 -10.40 10.26
CA PRO A 121 -0.19 -11.44 9.58
C PRO A 121 0.16 -10.90 8.19
N TYR A 122 1.46 -10.85 7.88
CA TYR A 122 1.92 -10.57 6.51
C TYR A 122 1.57 -11.78 5.64
N ALA A 123 0.35 -11.80 5.11
CA ALA A 123 -0.05 -12.75 4.09
C ALA A 123 0.25 -12.14 2.72
N LYS A 124 1.18 -12.75 1.97
CA LYS A 124 1.31 -12.51 0.54
C LYS A 124 -0.03 -12.89 -0.12
N ARG A 125 -0.55 -12.01 -0.97
CA ARG A 125 -1.80 -12.27 -1.72
C ARG A 125 -1.82 -11.52 -3.03
N GLY A 126 -2.78 -11.88 -3.87
CA GLY A 126 -3.01 -11.18 -5.12
C GLY A 126 -3.39 -9.71 -4.95
N TRP A 127 -2.92 -8.84 -5.86
CA TRP A 127 -3.07 -7.39 -5.72
C TRP A 127 -4.50 -6.84 -5.76
N THR A 128 -5.47 -7.64 -6.18
CA THR A 128 -6.90 -7.30 -6.16
C THR A 128 -7.68 -8.15 -5.17
N TYR A 129 -7.01 -8.93 -4.32
CA TYR A 129 -7.70 -9.70 -3.27
C TYR A 129 -7.93 -8.83 -2.04
N SER A 130 -9.19 -8.73 -1.61
CA SER A 130 -9.57 -8.03 -0.39
C SER A 130 -9.53 -8.97 0.80
N GLU A 131 -8.65 -8.72 1.77
CA GLU A 131 -8.66 -9.46 3.04
C GLU A 131 -9.96 -9.23 3.81
N LYS A 132 -10.45 -7.98 3.85
CA LYS A 132 -11.67 -7.61 4.57
C LYS A 132 -12.90 -8.37 4.08
N ASN A 133 -13.03 -8.54 2.76
CA ASN A 133 -14.20 -9.17 2.14
C ASN A 133 -13.94 -10.64 1.75
N HIS A 134 -12.72 -11.14 1.95
CA HIS A 134 -12.25 -12.45 1.50
C HIS A 134 -12.58 -12.76 0.03
N ASN A 135 -12.52 -11.75 -0.82
CA ASN A 135 -12.95 -11.84 -2.21
C ASN A 135 -12.20 -10.85 -3.10
N TRP A 136 -12.31 -11.03 -4.42
CA TRP A 136 -11.72 -10.16 -5.42
C TRP A 136 -12.45 -8.81 -5.45
N LEU A 137 -11.71 -7.70 -5.50
CA LEU A 137 -12.25 -6.33 -5.50
C LEU A 137 -13.23 -6.04 -6.64
N GLN A 138 -13.16 -6.81 -7.73
CA GLN A 138 -14.09 -6.72 -8.87
C GLN A 138 -15.48 -7.27 -8.55
N SER A 139 -15.61 -8.07 -7.50
CA SER A 139 -16.83 -8.76 -7.10
C SER A 139 -17.52 -8.15 -5.88
N VAL A 140 -16.93 -7.09 -5.33
CA VAL A 140 -17.39 -6.39 -4.13
C VAL A 140 -17.92 -5.02 -4.54
N GLU A 141 -19.19 -4.75 -4.25
CA GLU A 141 -19.89 -3.52 -4.69
C GLU A 141 -19.25 -2.25 -4.11
N GLU A 142 -18.78 -2.32 -2.86
CA GLU A 142 -18.10 -1.22 -2.16
C GLU A 142 -16.81 -0.78 -2.87
N THR A 143 -16.26 -1.63 -3.72
CA THR A 143 -14.94 -1.43 -4.34
C THR A 143 -15.05 -1.22 -5.85
N ARG A 144 -16.27 -1.02 -6.37
CA ARG A 144 -16.56 -0.75 -7.79
C ARG A 144 -15.89 0.50 -8.36
N ASN A 145 -15.55 1.46 -7.48
CA ASN A 145 -14.93 2.72 -7.85
C ASN A 145 -13.41 2.71 -7.66
N VAL A 146 -12.84 1.62 -7.13
CA VAL A 146 -11.40 1.59 -6.87
C VAL A 146 -10.64 1.77 -8.18
N SER A 147 -9.72 2.73 -8.19
CA SER A 147 -8.71 2.84 -9.22
C SER A 147 -7.34 2.54 -8.63
N ALA A 148 -6.41 2.08 -9.46
CA ALA A 148 -5.07 1.78 -9.03
C ALA A 148 -4.04 2.24 -10.05
N LYS A 149 -2.80 2.39 -9.58
CA LYS A 149 -1.63 2.69 -10.40
C LYS A 149 -0.44 1.91 -9.90
N LEU A 150 0.36 1.39 -10.83
CA LEU A 150 1.66 0.82 -10.56
C LEU A 150 2.69 1.94 -10.53
N ILE A 151 3.53 1.95 -9.50
CA ILE A 151 4.57 2.92 -9.26
C ILE A 151 5.90 2.16 -9.30
N HIS A 152 6.68 2.38 -10.34
CA HIS A 152 8.02 1.85 -10.48
C HIS A 152 9.03 2.90 -10.02
N ILE A 153 9.67 2.65 -8.87
CA ILE A 153 10.62 3.61 -8.28
C ILE A 153 11.97 3.46 -8.98
N ASP A 154 12.32 4.44 -9.80
CA ASP A 154 13.65 4.49 -10.41
C ASP A 154 14.61 5.28 -9.50
N THR A 155 15.57 4.56 -8.92
CA THR A 155 16.58 5.14 -8.04
C THR A 155 17.80 5.68 -8.78
N ARG A 156 17.82 5.66 -10.12
CA ARG A 156 18.90 6.30 -10.88
C ARG A 156 18.71 7.81 -10.80
N ASN A 157 19.77 8.55 -10.52
CA ASN A 157 19.74 10.00 -10.27
C ASN A 157 18.98 10.44 -9.00
N VAL A 158 19.20 9.73 -7.88
CA VAL A 158 18.80 10.24 -6.56
C VAL A 158 19.47 11.60 -6.32
N THR A 159 18.69 12.67 -6.19
CA THR A 159 19.21 13.98 -5.77
C THR A 159 19.69 13.90 -4.33
N THR A 160 20.99 13.77 -4.07
CA THR A 160 21.51 13.83 -2.69
C THR A 160 21.19 15.19 -2.07
N PHE A 161 20.62 15.19 -0.87
CA PHE A 161 20.49 16.39 -0.04
C PHE A 161 21.80 16.66 0.69
#